data_AF-A0A7C3Q5R2-F1
#
_entry.id   AF-A0A7C3Q5R2-F1
#
_cell.length_a   1.000
_cell.length_b   1.000
_cell.length_c   1.000
_cell.angle_alpha   90.00
_cell.angle_beta   90.00
_cell.angle_gamma   90.00
#
_symmetry.space_group_name_H-M   'P 1'
#
loop_
_entity.id
_entity.type
_entity.pdbx_description
1 polymer ?
#
loop_
_entity_poly.entity_id
_entity_poly.type
_entity_poly.pdbx_seq_one_letter_code
_entity_poly.pdbx_strand_id
1 'polypeptide(L)' 'MRCEDCRKFNAESGACRDGKVNPRSMSDAIEVAQAFGPRAVCTMNEFRERLLDIRAGAPLPGRPERRPGGRRRWTEWELR' A
#
# COMPACT_ATOMS: atom_id res chain seq x y z
N MET A 1 5.60 -15.80 -8.06
CA MET A 1 6.49 -15.86 -9.24
C MET A 1 7.89 -15.43 -8.79
N ARG A 2 8.96 -16.15 -9.20
CA ARG A 2 10.33 -15.72 -8.91
C ARG A 2 10.72 -14.58 -9.84
N CYS A 3 11.48 -13.61 -9.32
CA CYS A 3 11.94 -12.47 -10.12
C CYS A 3 12.82 -12.92 -11.29
N GLU A 4 13.70 -13.88 -11.04
CA GLU A 4 14.67 -14.40 -12.01
C GLU A 4 14.01 -14.99 -13.27
N ASP A 5 12.78 -15.51 -13.13
CA ASP A 5 12.00 -16.09 -14.24
C ASP A 5 11.27 -15.02 -15.07
N CYS A 6 11.30 -13.74 -14.67
CA CYS A 6 10.58 -12.67 -15.33
C CYS A 6 11.36 -12.07 -16.50
N ARG A 7 10.72 -11.89 -17.65
CA ARG A 7 11.31 -11.22 -18.85
C ARG A 7 11.86 -9.81 -18.57
N LYS A 8 11.36 -9.14 -17.52
CA LYS A 8 11.79 -7.80 -17.13
C LYS A 8 12.94 -7.80 -16.12
N PHE A 9 13.36 -8.96 -15.63
CA PHE A 9 14.53 -9.06 -14.76
C PHE A 9 15.79 -8.87 -15.59
N ASN A 10 16.69 -8.02 -15.10
CA ASN A 10 18.03 -7.89 -15.63
C ASN A 10 18.98 -8.71 -14.74
N ALA A 11 19.51 -9.80 -15.28
CA ALA A 11 20.44 -10.67 -14.58
C ALA A 11 21.78 -9.98 -14.30
N GLU A 12 22.24 -9.08 -15.16
CA GLU A 12 23.51 -8.36 -14.97
C GLU A 12 23.45 -7.42 -13.78
N SER A 13 22.33 -6.70 -13.62
CA SER A 13 22.15 -5.73 -12.53
C SER A 13 21.40 -6.29 -11.32
N GLY A 14 20.92 -7.53 -11.38
CA GLY A 14 20.08 -8.14 -10.34
C GLY A 14 18.77 -7.39 -10.06
N ALA A 15 18.25 -6.60 -11.02
CA ALA A 15 17.16 -5.66 -10.78
C ALA A 15 16.06 -5.74 -11.85
N CYS A 16 14.86 -5.27 -11.51
CA CYS A 16 13.79 -5.13 -12.48
C CYS A 16 14.05 -3.93 -13.40
N ARG A 17 13.93 -4.12 -14.72
CA ARG A 17 14.05 -3.04 -15.72
C ARG A 17 12.98 -1.94 -15.59
N ASP A 18 11.86 -2.24 -14.95
CA ASP A 18 10.80 -1.26 -14.65
C ASP A 18 10.99 -0.56 -13.30
N GLY A 19 12.12 -0.81 -12.60
CA GLY A 19 12.39 -0.26 -11.28
C GLY A 19 11.44 -0.77 -10.19
N LYS A 20 10.88 -1.98 -10.34
CA LYS A 20 9.99 -2.61 -9.35
C LYS A 20 10.74 -3.49 -8.37
N VAL A 21 10.21 -3.55 -7.14
CA VAL A 21 10.73 -4.41 -6.06
C VAL A 21 9.78 -5.60 -5.86
N ASN A 22 10.33 -6.79 -5.60
CA ASN A 22 9.56 -8.00 -5.32
C ASN A 22 9.89 -8.53 -3.91
N PRO A 23 9.32 -7.91 -2.87
CA PRO A 23 9.55 -8.29 -1.47
C PRO A 23 9.12 -9.74 -1.19
N ARG A 24 9.85 -10.42 -0.31
CA ARG A 24 9.60 -11.83 0.06
C ARG A 24 8.67 -11.99 1.25
N SER A 25 8.42 -10.91 1.98
CA SER A 25 7.55 -10.89 3.16
C SER A 25 6.60 -9.68 3.12
N MET A 26 5.48 -9.76 3.85
CA MET A 26 4.59 -8.62 4.04
C MET A 26 5.30 -7.45 4.74
N SER A 27 6.21 -7.74 5.68
CA SER A 27 6.99 -6.71 6.39
C SER A 27 7.87 -5.92 5.43
N ASP A 28 8.65 -6.60 4.58
CA ASP A 28 9.47 -5.96 3.55
C ASP A 28 8.61 -5.16 2.58
N ALA A 29 7.42 -5.68 2.24
CA ALA A 29 6.50 -5.00 1.34
C ALA A 29 5.96 -3.69 1.94
N ILE A 30 5.69 -3.68 3.26
CA ILE A 30 5.33 -2.47 4.00
C ILE A 30 6.49 -1.47 4.00
N GLU A 31 7.71 -1.91 4.28
CA GLU A 31 8.90 -1.04 4.28
C GLU A 31 9.12 -0.40 2.91
N VAL A 32 9.08 -1.19 1.83
CA VAL A 32 9.15 -0.68 0.45
C VAL A 32 8.03 0.31 0.17
N ALA A 33 6.80 0.02 0.60
CA ALA A 33 5.66 0.89 0.37
C ALA A 33 5.75 2.21 1.16
N GLN A 34 6.36 2.20 2.35
CA GLN A 34 6.62 3.40 3.14
C GLN A 34 7.72 4.27 2.52
N ALA A 35 8.81 3.64 2.04
CA ALA A 35 9.94 4.35 1.45
C ALA A 35 9.65 4.89 0.04
N PHE A 36 9.00 4.08 -0.80
CA PHE A 36 8.87 4.36 -2.25
C PHE A 36 7.42 4.39 -2.75
N GLY A 37 6.44 4.10 -1.88
CA GLY A 37 5.03 3.97 -2.25
C GLY A 37 4.65 2.57 -2.74
N PRO A 38 3.37 2.17 -2.62
CA PRO A 38 2.93 0.82 -2.96
C PRO A 38 3.02 0.50 -4.46
N ARG A 39 3.14 1.52 -5.34
CA ARG A 39 3.35 1.32 -6.78
C ARG A 39 4.79 0.93 -7.13
N ALA A 40 5.73 1.01 -6.20
CA ALA A 40 7.09 0.49 -6.37
C ALA A 40 7.12 -1.04 -6.26
N VAL A 41 6.16 -1.65 -5.57
CA VAL A 41 6.01 -3.10 -5.50
C VAL A 41 5.55 -3.64 -6.86
N CYS A 42 6.15 -4.75 -7.29
CA CYS A 42 5.84 -5.44 -8.54
C CYS A 42 4.34 -5.76 -8.65
N THR A 43 3.77 -5.58 -9.85
CA THR A 43 2.35 -5.88 -10.13
C THR A 43 1.97 -7.34 -9.91
N MET A 44 2.96 -8.24 -9.98
CA MET A 44 2.78 -9.68 -9.78
C MET A 44 3.05 -10.13 -8.34
N ASN A 45 3.40 -9.22 -7.43
CA ASN A 45 3.63 -9.54 -6.03
C ASN A 45 2.30 -9.62 -5.28
N GLU A 46 2.11 -10.69 -4.50
CA GLU A 46 0.85 -11.00 -3.80
C GLU A 46 0.45 -9.93 -2.77
N PHE A 47 1.41 -9.20 -2.20
CA PHE A 47 1.15 -8.20 -1.18
C PHE A 47 0.69 -6.86 -1.77
N ARG A 48 0.85 -6.65 -3.08
CA ARG A 48 0.61 -5.34 -3.71
C ARG A 48 -0.82 -4.85 -3.52
N GLU A 49 -1.83 -5.68 -3.79
CA GLU A 49 -3.22 -5.26 -3.70
C GLU A 49 -3.59 -4.89 -2.26
N ARG A 50 -3.15 -5.70 -1.29
CA ARG A 50 -3.32 -5.38 0.13
C ARG A 50 -2.68 -4.04 0.52
N LEU A 51 -1.52 -3.69 -0.03
CA LEU A 51 -0.89 -2.39 0.22
C LEU A 51 -1.68 -1.23 -0.41
N LEU A 52 -2.28 -1.44 -1.58
CA LEU A 52 -3.15 -0.46 -2.22
C LEU A 52 -4.41 -0.22 -1.39
N ASP A 53 -5.03 -1.28 -0.86
CA ASP A 53 -6.18 -1.20 0.04
C ASP A 53 -5.84 -0.41 1.31
N ILE A 54 -4.72 -0.73 1.96
CA ILE A 54 -4.24 0.00 3.14
C ILE A 54 -4.06 1.49 2.83
N ARG A 55 -3.47 1.83 1.68
CA ARG A 55 -3.27 3.22 1.26
C ARG A 55 -4.60 3.92 0.95
N ALA A 56 -5.58 3.20 0.42
CA ALA A 56 -6.93 3.73 0.15
C ALA A 56 -7.76 3.92 1.44
N GLY A 57 -7.24 3.48 2.60
CA GLY A 57 -7.96 3.55 3.86
C GLY A 57 -9.00 2.43 4.04
N ALA A 58 -8.83 1.31 3.32
CA ALA A 58 -9.69 0.16 3.48
C ALA A 58 -9.72 -0.28 4.94
N PRO A 59 -10.90 -0.66 5.47
CA PRO A 59 -11.02 -1.11 6.84
C PRO A 59 -10.18 -2.37 7.04
N LEU A 60 -9.22 -2.30 7.95
CA LEU A 60 -8.46 -3.46 8.38
C LEU A 60 -9.42 -4.43 9.11
N PRO A 61 -9.36 -5.75 8.84
CA PRO A 61 -10.21 -6.71 9.54
C PRO A 61 -9.99 -6.59 11.06
N GLY A 62 -11.10 -6.40 11.79
CA GLY A 62 -11.08 -6.24 13.25
C GLY A 62 -10.92 -4.81 13.76
N ARG A 63 -10.67 -3.80 12.90
CA ARG A 63 -10.73 -2.39 13.30
C ARG A 63 -12.10 -1.82 12.91
N PRO A 64 -12.91 -1.30 13.84
CA PRO A 64 -14.16 -0.67 13.47
C PRO A 64 -13.88 0.46 12.49
N GLU A 65 -14.68 0.50 11.43
CA GLU A 65 -14.66 1.58 10.45
C GLU A 65 -14.73 2.91 11.19
N ARG A 66 -13.72 3.79 10.99
CA ARG A 66 -13.79 5.13 11.54
C ARG A 66 -14.91 5.83 10.78
N ARG A 67 -16.10 5.91 11.39
CA ARG A 67 -17.16 6.80 10.90
C ARG A 67 -16.52 8.18 10.71
N PRO A 68 -16.53 8.76 9.50
CA PRO A 68 -16.04 10.12 9.33
C PRO A 68 -16.81 10.99 10.31
N GLY A 69 -16.08 11.59 11.25
CA GLY A 69 -16.66 12.36 12.34
C GLY A 69 -17.65 13.34 11.76
N GLY A 70 -18.93 13.15 12.09
CA GLY A 70 -19.98 14.07 11.69
C GLY A 70 -19.52 15.47 12.06
N ARG A 71 -19.45 16.37 11.07
CA ARG A 71 -19.19 17.78 11.33
C ARG A 71 -20.24 18.18 12.36
N ARG A 72 -19.83 18.44 13.61
CA ARG A 72 -20.70 19.09 14.58
C ARG A 72 -20.97 20.48 13.99
N ARG A 73 -22.12 20.60 13.34
CA ARG A 73 -22.68 21.89 12.96
C ARG A 73 -23.16 22.46 14.28
N TRP A 74 -22.32 23.28 14.92
CA TRP A 74 -22.77 24.16 15.99
C TRP A 74 -23.92 24.97 15.42
N THR A 75 -25.13 24.71 15.90
CA THR A 75 -26.27 25.56 15.58
C THR A 75 -26.18 26.80 16.45
N GLU A 76 -26.46 27.95 15.87
CA GLU A 76 -26.29 29.33 16.36
C GLU A 76 -27.03 29.68 17.67
N TRP A 77 -27.57 28.70 18.40
CA TRP A 77 -28.43 28.87 19.56
C TRP A 77 -27.72 28.81 20.93
N GLU A 78 -26.39 28.60 20.98
CA GLU A 78 -25.62 28.49 22.24
C GLU A 78 -24.84 29.76 22.65
N LEU A 79 -25.10 30.91 22.00
CA LEU A 79 -24.51 32.21 22.36
C LEU A 79 -25.56 33.20 22.89
N ARG A 80 -26.43 32.76 23.81
CA ARG A 80 -27.36 33.67 24.49
C ARG A 80 -27.39 33.45 25.99
#